data_AF-A0A5N5D1U3-F1
#
_entry.id   AF-A0A5N5D1U3-F1
#
_cell.length_a   1.000
_cell.length_b   1.000
_cell.length_c   1.000
_cell.angle_alpha   90.00
_cell.angle_beta   90.00
_cell.angle_gamma   90.00
#
_symmetry.space_group_name_H-M   'P 1'
#
loop_
_entity.id
_entity.type
_entity.pdbx_description
1 polymer ?
#
loop_
_entity_poly.entity_id
_entity_poly.type
_entity_poly.pdbx_seq_one_letter_code
_entity_poly.pdbx_strand_id
1 'polypeptide(L)'
;MTSSYLSMSTGHGPPGQEMGESHHAAFDRFKPAAKLTLMRYFQDLQNAEIPPSPVAPRYHTGRLPNSKAGDGKPRLLLMGQRRSGKSSISSVVFHKLPPSETLYLETTTRIKKESMHSFMDFQVWDFPGHLDYFDPAFDVDNIFDEIGALIWVIDAQDEYLDAITRLNTTILNLQHSYPNINVEVFVHKVDGLSEDYKSDTYRDIIQRVQDELSDAGYENAPVSFYQTSIYDHSIFEAFSKVIQKLIPQLPTLESLLNSLCSTCRIEKAYLFDVLSKIYIATDTSPTDIGSYEICSDYIDVVVDVSEIYGWDRPDENGHTDGDIDETGNNDAESLITMERKGNNYLYLREINKYLALICLMGEDSPAEKKALIDYNVGVFQEALAQVFPR
;
A
#
# COMPACT_ATOMS: atom_id res chain seq x y z
N MET A 1 -10.59 62.48 -53.53
CA MET A 1 -12.06 62.47 -53.40
C MET A 1 -12.39 61.59 -52.21
N THR A 2 -13.00 62.19 -51.16
CA THR A 2 -13.91 61.62 -50.13
C THR A 2 -13.49 60.35 -49.37
N SER A 3 -13.59 60.17 -48.05
CA SER A 3 -14.10 60.91 -46.87
C SER A 3 -13.77 60.00 -45.66
N SER A 4 -13.03 60.43 -44.63
CA SER A 4 -13.49 60.90 -43.31
C SER A 4 -14.20 59.89 -42.36
N TYR A 5 -13.74 59.92 -41.09
CA TYR A 5 -14.48 59.77 -39.82
C TYR A 5 -14.66 58.41 -39.09
N LEU A 6 -14.00 58.32 -37.92
CA LEU A 6 -14.53 58.12 -36.55
C LEU A 6 -15.40 56.89 -36.22
N SER A 7 -14.94 56.05 -35.26
CA SER A 7 -15.63 55.84 -33.97
C SER A 7 -14.77 55.02 -32.98
N MET A 8 -14.82 55.41 -31.70
CA MET A 8 -14.25 54.76 -30.53
C MET A 8 -15.36 54.11 -29.68
N SER A 9 -14.92 53.24 -28.74
CA SER A 9 -15.59 52.75 -27.50
C SER A 9 -16.33 51.41 -27.65
N THR A 10 -16.28 50.40 -26.76
CA THR A 10 -15.73 50.18 -25.39
C THR A 10 -15.72 48.65 -25.11
N GLY A 11 -14.85 48.14 -24.21
CA GLY A 11 -15.17 46.95 -23.39
C GLY A 11 -14.06 45.92 -23.12
N HIS A 12 -13.45 46.03 -21.93
CA HIS A 12 -12.76 45.05 -21.04
C HIS A 12 -12.33 43.62 -21.48
N GLY A 13 -11.08 43.27 -21.10
CA GLY A 13 -10.65 41.91 -20.67
C GLY A 13 -9.26 41.43 -21.16
N PRO A 14 -8.30 41.00 -20.30
CA PRO A 14 -6.92 40.52 -20.66
C PRO A 14 -6.91 38.98 -20.88
N PRO A 15 -5.78 38.19 -21.00
CA PRO A 15 -4.31 38.40 -20.90
C PRO A 15 -3.44 37.61 -21.95
N GLY A 16 -2.10 37.52 -21.76
CA GLY A 16 -1.20 36.44 -22.27
C GLY A 16 -0.22 36.84 -23.39
N GLN A 17 1.07 37.11 -23.16
CA GLN A 17 2.21 36.21 -22.84
C GLN A 17 2.78 35.46 -24.07
N GLU A 18 3.73 36.12 -24.76
CA GLU A 18 4.58 35.56 -25.81
C GLU A 18 5.69 34.68 -25.19
N MET A 19 5.77 33.40 -25.57
CA MET A 19 6.99 32.58 -25.66
C MET A 19 6.64 31.24 -26.31
N GLY A 20 7.12 30.99 -27.53
CA GLY A 20 6.93 29.67 -28.16
C GLY A 20 7.25 29.57 -29.65
N GLU A 21 8.48 29.88 -30.09
CA GLU A 21 8.89 29.62 -31.49
C GLU A 21 10.16 28.77 -31.65
N SER A 22 10.76 28.24 -30.59
CA SER A 22 12.00 27.44 -30.68
C SER A 22 11.82 25.92 -30.71
N HIS A 23 10.59 25.38 -30.61
CA HIS A 23 10.34 23.93 -30.58
C HIS A 23 9.85 23.33 -31.91
N HIS A 24 9.53 24.13 -32.93
CA HIS A 24 8.91 23.63 -34.15
C HIS A 24 9.87 22.89 -35.12
N ALA A 25 11.18 23.13 -35.05
CA ALA A 25 12.13 22.61 -36.03
C ALA A 25 12.51 21.12 -35.85
N ALA A 26 12.22 20.50 -34.70
CA ALA A 26 12.61 19.11 -34.41
C ALA A 26 11.56 18.06 -34.83
N PHE A 27 10.33 18.48 -35.15
CA PHE A 27 9.19 17.58 -35.36
C PHE A 27 8.94 17.16 -36.81
N ASP A 28 9.73 17.65 -37.77
CA ASP A 28 9.53 17.38 -39.21
C ASP A 28 10.19 16.09 -39.72
N ARG A 29 10.88 15.33 -38.85
CA ARG A 29 11.48 14.03 -39.21
C ARG A 29 10.59 12.82 -38.96
N PHE A 30 9.39 13.00 -38.40
CA PHE A 30 8.51 11.89 -38.01
C PHE A 30 7.29 11.75 -38.92
N LYS A 31 6.92 10.49 -39.22
CA LYS A 31 5.70 10.16 -39.98
C LYS A 31 4.46 10.80 -39.31
N PRO A 32 3.46 11.27 -40.09
CA PRO A 32 2.33 12.05 -39.56
C PRO A 32 1.52 11.34 -38.46
N ALA A 33 1.45 10.01 -38.50
CA ALA A 33 0.82 9.21 -37.44
C ALA A 33 1.60 9.24 -36.11
N ALA A 34 2.94 9.26 -36.14
CA ALA A 34 3.77 9.31 -34.93
C ALA A 34 3.69 10.68 -34.24
N LYS A 35 3.55 11.75 -35.03
CA LYS A 35 3.34 13.13 -34.53
C LYS A 35 2.01 13.27 -33.80
N LEU A 36 0.96 12.63 -34.31
CA LEU A 36 -0.36 12.64 -33.69
C LEU A 36 -0.38 11.87 -32.35
N THR A 37 0.31 10.72 -32.29
CA THR A 37 0.45 9.92 -31.07
C THR A 37 1.25 10.64 -29.99
N LEU A 38 2.32 11.35 -30.36
CA LEU A 38 3.12 12.16 -29.44
C LEU A 38 2.36 13.38 -28.93
N MET A 39 1.59 14.07 -29.79
CA MET A 39 0.74 15.19 -29.35
C MET A 39 -0.36 14.73 -28.39
N ARG A 40 -0.97 13.57 -28.64
CA ARG A 40 -1.92 12.95 -27.70
C ARG A 40 -1.27 12.61 -26.36
N TYR A 41 -0.03 12.11 -26.39
CA TYR A 41 0.75 11.79 -25.19
C TYR A 41 1.03 13.03 -24.31
N PHE A 42 1.34 14.17 -24.93
CA PHE A 42 1.53 15.44 -24.19
C PHE A 42 0.22 16.04 -23.65
N GLN A 43 -0.90 15.84 -24.35
CA GLN A 43 -2.22 16.25 -23.87
C GLN A 43 -2.71 15.42 -22.69
N ASP A 44 -2.42 14.11 -22.69
CA ASP A 44 -2.80 13.20 -21.59
C ASP A 44 -1.98 13.46 -20.31
N LEU A 45 -0.76 14.02 -20.42
CA LEU A 45 0.07 14.41 -19.27
C LEU A 45 -0.52 15.58 -18.47
N GLN A 46 -1.17 16.56 -19.12
CA GLN A 46 -1.75 17.72 -18.44
C GLN A 46 -3.06 17.41 -17.70
N ASN A 47 -3.76 16.35 -18.11
CA ASN A 47 -5.04 15.95 -17.51
C ASN A 47 -4.89 14.86 -16.44
N ALA A 48 -3.68 14.34 -16.21
CA ALA A 48 -3.41 13.31 -15.20
C ALA A 48 -3.27 13.86 -13.77
N GLU A 49 -3.18 15.18 -13.60
CA GLU A 49 -3.01 15.85 -12.30
C GLU A 49 -4.34 16.19 -11.59
N ILE A 50 -5.49 15.88 -12.19
CA ILE A 50 -6.80 16.19 -11.58
C ILE A 50 -7.50 14.87 -11.21
N PRO A 51 -7.61 14.52 -9.91
CA PRO A 51 -8.33 13.32 -9.50
C PRO A 51 -9.83 13.42 -9.81
N PRO A 52 -10.52 12.30 -10.10
CA PRO A 52 -11.94 12.28 -10.43
C PRO A 52 -12.88 12.42 -9.22
N SER A 53 -12.38 12.73 -8.01
CA SER A 53 -13.22 12.97 -6.84
C SER A 53 -12.74 14.20 -6.04
N PRO A 54 -13.66 15.08 -5.57
CA PRO A 54 -13.31 16.28 -4.81
C PRO A 54 -13.14 16.02 -3.29
N VAL A 55 -12.92 14.77 -2.86
CA VAL A 55 -12.80 14.46 -1.43
C VAL A 55 -11.34 14.56 -1.00
N ALA A 56 -11.00 15.62 -0.29
CA ALA A 56 -9.68 15.77 0.34
C ALA A 56 -9.46 14.69 1.41
N PRO A 57 -8.26 14.09 1.49
CA PRO A 57 -7.95 13.06 2.49
C PRO A 57 -8.01 13.64 3.91
N ARG A 58 -8.68 12.91 4.82
CA ARG A 58 -9.02 13.37 6.19
C ARG A 58 -8.06 12.91 7.28
N TYR A 59 -6.95 12.26 6.92
CA TYR A 59 -5.94 11.81 7.88
C TYR A 59 -4.55 11.94 7.24
N HIS A 60 -3.69 12.77 7.82
CA HIS A 60 -2.31 12.95 7.41
C HIS A 60 -1.44 12.04 8.29
N THR A 61 -0.97 10.91 7.75
CA THR A 61 0.10 10.16 8.41
C THR A 61 1.32 11.07 8.52
N GLY A 62 1.95 11.10 9.70
CA GLY A 62 3.08 11.98 9.98
C GLY A 62 4.17 11.91 8.92
N ARG A 63 4.89 13.03 8.76
CA ARG A 63 5.90 13.23 7.70
C ARG A 63 6.91 12.07 7.63
N LEU A 64 6.96 11.44 6.46
CA LEU A 64 8.05 10.56 6.07
C LEU A 64 9.37 11.36 5.94
N PRO A 65 10.52 10.76 6.22
CA PRO A 65 11.81 11.45 6.26
C PRO A 65 12.27 12.06 4.92
N ASN A 66 11.61 11.77 3.79
CA ASN A 66 11.97 12.26 2.45
C ASN A 66 10.88 13.10 1.73
N SER A 67 9.78 13.47 2.37
CA SER A 67 8.72 14.22 1.66
C SER A 67 9.01 15.73 1.60
N LYS A 68 9.22 16.27 0.39
CA LYS A 68 9.12 17.73 0.13
C LYS A 68 7.69 18.22 0.38
N ALA A 69 7.60 19.43 0.90
CA ALA A 69 6.38 20.03 1.44
C ALA A 69 5.23 20.11 0.41
N GLY A 70 4.24 19.24 0.57
CA GLY A 70 2.94 19.31 -0.08
C GLY A 70 2.60 18.01 -0.82
N ASP A 71 1.77 17.17 -0.20
CA ASP A 71 1.07 16.04 -0.84
C ASP A 71 1.82 14.70 -1.03
N GLY A 72 3.00 14.53 -0.44
CA GLY A 72 3.82 13.31 -0.62
C GLY A 72 3.26 12.07 0.07
N LYS A 73 2.35 11.37 -0.61
CA LYS A 73 1.89 10.02 -0.27
C LYS A 73 3.08 9.03 -0.37
N PRO A 74 3.29 8.12 0.60
CA PRO A 74 4.31 7.08 0.49
C PRO A 74 4.20 6.34 -0.85
N ARG A 75 5.33 6.22 -1.57
CA ARG A 75 5.39 5.47 -2.82
C ARG A 75 6.02 4.09 -2.58
N LEU A 76 5.31 3.05 -3.01
CA LEU A 76 5.78 1.68 -3.09
C LEU A 76 6.22 1.39 -4.52
N LEU A 77 7.49 1.03 -4.68
CA LEU A 77 8.07 0.71 -5.98
C LEU A 77 8.13 -0.81 -6.17
N LEU A 78 7.41 -1.34 -7.16
CA LEU A 78 7.49 -2.76 -7.52
C LEU A 78 8.43 -2.94 -8.72
N MET A 79 9.61 -3.51 -8.47
CA MET A 79 10.65 -3.76 -9.48
C MET A 79 11.02 -5.25 -9.55
N GLY A 80 11.70 -5.66 -10.62
CA GLY A 80 12.29 -7.02 -10.75
C GLY A 80 12.36 -7.52 -12.19
N GLN A 81 12.66 -8.80 -12.38
CA GLN A 81 12.75 -9.43 -13.70
C GLN A 81 11.41 -9.51 -14.47
N ARG A 82 11.46 -9.58 -15.82
CA ARG A 82 10.23 -9.80 -16.62
C ARG A 82 9.56 -11.11 -16.19
N ARG A 83 8.23 -11.11 -16.08
CA ARG A 83 7.40 -12.27 -15.66
C ARG A 83 7.58 -12.74 -14.21
N SER A 84 8.26 -11.96 -13.37
CA SER A 84 8.43 -12.29 -11.95
C SER A 84 7.14 -12.21 -11.12
N GLY A 85 6.04 -11.68 -11.66
CA GLY A 85 4.73 -11.67 -10.99
C GLY A 85 4.31 -10.35 -10.34
N LYS A 86 5.11 -9.28 -10.42
CA LYS A 86 4.81 -7.92 -9.88
C LYS A 86 3.42 -7.39 -10.23
N SER A 87 3.01 -7.44 -11.50
CA SER A 87 1.67 -6.97 -11.89
C SER A 87 0.57 -7.84 -11.29
N SER A 88 0.78 -9.17 -11.23
CA SER A 88 -0.14 -10.10 -10.56
C SER A 88 -0.25 -9.79 -9.07
N ILE A 89 0.87 -9.48 -8.41
CA ILE A 89 0.91 -9.08 -7.01
C ILE A 89 0.07 -7.80 -6.80
N SER A 90 0.30 -6.74 -7.60
CA SER A 90 -0.45 -5.48 -7.48
C SER A 90 -1.97 -5.71 -7.67
N SER A 91 -2.33 -6.52 -8.66
CA SER A 91 -3.72 -6.86 -8.96
C SER A 91 -4.39 -7.68 -7.86
N VAL A 92 -3.73 -8.69 -7.30
CA VAL A 92 -4.31 -9.53 -6.24
C VAL A 92 -4.47 -8.74 -4.94
N VAL A 93 -3.44 -8.00 -4.53
CA VAL A 93 -3.43 -7.31 -3.23
C VAL A 93 -4.34 -6.08 -3.25
N PHE A 94 -4.30 -5.27 -4.32
CA PHE A 94 -4.97 -3.97 -4.33
C PHE A 94 -6.29 -3.94 -5.10
N HIS A 95 -6.49 -4.84 -6.07
CA HIS A 95 -7.75 -4.90 -6.83
C HIS A 95 -8.64 -6.07 -6.41
N LYS A 96 -8.21 -6.87 -5.41
CA LYS A 96 -8.89 -8.10 -4.99
C LYS A 96 -9.17 -9.05 -6.16
N LEU A 97 -8.31 -9.04 -7.18
CA LEU A 97 -8.45 -9.93 -8.32
C LEU A 97 -8.11 -11.36 -7.91
N PRO A 98 -8.94 -12.37 -8.25
CA PRO A 98 -8.63 -13.76 -7.93
C PRO A 98 -7.29 -14.18 -8.56
N PRO A 99 -6.44 -14.94 -7.83
CA PRO A 99 -5.15 -15.39 -8.36
C PRO A 99 -5.24 -16.17 -9.68
N SER A 100 -6.34 -16.90 -9.90
CA SER A 100 -6.61 -17.63 -11.15
C SER A 100 -6.80 -16.73 -12.36
N GLU A 101 -7.29 -15.50 -12.18
CA GLU A 101 -7.50 -14.54 -13.26
C GLU A 101 -6.22 -13.81 -13.65
N THR A 102 -5.20 -13.82 -12.78
CA THR A 102 -3.92 -13.16 -13.04
C THR A 102 -3.15 -13.74 -14.22
N LEU A 103 -3.46 -14.98 -14.62
CA LEU A 103 -2.91 -15.63 -15.83
C LEU A 103 -3.24 -14.86 -17.11
N TYR A 104 -4.32 -14.08 -17.12
CA TYR A 104 -4.77 -13.30 -18.26
C TYR A 104 -4.22 -11.86 -18.28
N LEU A 105 -3.39 -11.49 -17.29
CA LEU A 105 -2.78 -10.17 -17.27
C LEU A 105 -1.79 -10.02 -18.43
N GLU A 106 -1.98 -8.96 -19.21
CA GLU A 106 -1.06 -8.60 -20.27
C GLU A 106 0.30 -8.14 -19.72
N THR A 107 1.36 -8.34 -20.50
CA THR A 107 2.70 -7.89 -20.12
C THR A 107 2.73 -6.37 -19.99
N THR A 108 3.13 -5.88 -18.83
CA THR A 108 3.33 -4.45 -18.58
C THR A 108 4.41 -3.88 -19.51
N THR A 109 4.03 -2.92 -20.35
CA THR A 109 4.91 -2.22 -21.30
C THR A 109 5.23 -0.79 -20.88
N ARG A 110 4.47 -0.24 -19.94
CA ARG A 110 4.60 1.13 -19.41
C ARG A 110 4.47 1.09 -17.90
N ILE A 111 5.09 2.04 -17.21
CA ILE A 111 4.94 2.20 -15.76
C ILE A 111 3.46 2.45 -15.46
N LYS A 112 2.85 1.58 -14.66
CA LYS A 112 1.50 1.78 -14.15
C LYS A 112 1.62 2.44 -12.78
N LYS A 113 0.96 3.59 -12.61
CA LYS A 113 0.88 4.32 -11.34
C LYS A 113 -0.54 4.14 -10.80
N GLU A 114 -0.65 3.56 -9.62
CA GLU A 114 -1.92 3.28 -8.96
C GLU A 114 -1.93 4.03 -7.63
N SER A 115 -2.94 4.86 -7.41
CA SER A 115 -3.15 5.52 -6.12
C SER A 115 -4.23 4.76 -5.36
N MET A 116 -3.91 4.33 -4.14
CA MET A 116 -4.84 3.61 -3.29
C MET A 116 -5.33 4.53 -2.18
N HIS A 117 -6.66 4.61 -2.05
CA HIS A 117 -7.32 5.34 -0.97
C HIS A 117 -7.69 4.35 0.12
N SER A 118 -6.85 4.26 1.14
CA SER A 118 -7.01 3.42 2.32
C SER A 118 -6.80 4.30 3.56
N PHE A 119 -6.78 3.70 4.77
CA PHE A 119 -6.29 4.38 5.97
C PHE A 119 -4.93 5.05 5.75
N MET A 120 -4.06 4.43 4.93
CA MET A 120 -2.86 5.08 4.43
C MET A 120 -2.98 5.27 2.91
N ASP A 121 -2.97 6.52 2.49
CA ASP A 121 -2.88 6.87 1.07
C ASP A 121 -1.44 6.58 0.59
N PHE A 122 -1.28 5.55 -0.25
CA PHE A 122 0.01 5.23 -0.88
C PHE A 122 -0.15 5.08 -2.39
N GLN A 123 0.94 5.28 -3.11
CA GLN A 123 1.01 5.05 -4.55
C GLN A 123 1.83 3.79 -4.82
N VAL A 124 1.30 2.89 -5.64
CA VAL A 124 1.99 1.70 -6.10
C VAL A 124 2.42 1.93 -7.53
N TRP A 125 3.71 1.80 -7.80
CA TRP A 125 4.26 1.96 -9.14
C TRP A 125 4.81 0.63 -9.63
N ASP A 126 4.19 0.06 -10.67
CA ASP A 126 4.60 -1.20 -11.29
C ASP A 126 5.54 -0.93 -12.47
N PHE A 127 6.78 -1.39 -12.36
CA PHE A 127 7.82 -1.17 -13.37
C PHE A 127 7.95 -2.36 -14.33
N PRO A 128 8.00 -2.11 -15.65
CA PRO A 128 8.22 -3.17 -16.62
C PRO A 128 9.67 -3.70 -16.55
N GLY A 129 9.82 -5.02 -16.45
CA GLY A 129 11.12 -5.66 -16.15
C GLY A 129 12.18 -5.66 -17.26
N HIS A 130 12.00 -4.91 -18.35
CA HIS A 130 13.03 -4.73 -19.39
C HIS A 130 13.64 -3.33 -19.41
N LEU A 131 13.16 -2.41 -18.57
CA LEU A 131 13.70 -1.07 -18.55
C LEU A 131 15.04 -1.07 -17.82
N ASP A 132 16.06 -0.50 -18.47
CA ASP A 132 17.25 -0.05 -17.79
C ASP A 132 16.93 1.26 -17.08
N TYR A 133 16.72 1.15 -15.78
CA TYR A 133 16.25 2.25 -14.92
C TYR A 133 17.22 3.44 -14.82
N PHE A 134 18.45 3.26 -15.31
CA PHE A 134 19.52 4.25 -15.35
C PHE A 134 19.63 4.96 -16.69
N ASP A 135 18.71 4.71 -17.63
CA ASP A 135 18.65 5.50 -18.86
C ASP A 135 18.32 6.96 -18.47
N PRO A 136 19.15 7.95 -18.89
CA PRO A 136 18.94 9.37 -18.61
C PRO A 136 17.61 9.94 -19.16
N ALA A 137 16.85 9.16 -19.94
CA ALA A 137 15.48 9.50 -20.31
C ALA A 137 14.48 9.40 -19.14
N PHE A 138 14.80 8.68 -18.07
CA PHE A 138 13.97 8.58 -16.87
C PHE A 138 14.39 9.61 -15.83
N ASP A 139 13.39 10.28 -15.26
CA ASP A 139 13.59 11.23 -14.17
C ASP A 139 13.75 10.46 -12.85
N VAL A 140 14.94 9.91 -12.65
CA VAL A 140 15.33 9.14 -11.46
C VAL A 140 15.10 9.97 -10.19
N ASP A 141 15.32 11.28 -10.24
CA ASP A 141 15.13 12.14 -9.09
C ASP A 141 13.64 12.22 -8.71
N ASN A 142 12.74 12.47 -9.67
CA ASN A 142 11.30 12.47 -9.36
C ASN A 142 10.72 11.09 -8.99
N ILE A 143 11.33 10.00 -9.45
CA ILE A 143 10.90 8.63 -9.11
C ILE A 143 11.33 8.29 -7.68
N PHE A 144 12.59 8.57 -7.31
CA PHE A 144 13.23 8.07 -6.10
C PHE A 144 13.21 9.05 -4.90
N ASP A 145 12.97 10.35 -5.11
CA ASP A 145 12.94 11.37 -4.03
C ASP A 145 11.76 11.18 -3.06
N GLU A 146 10.62 10.61 -3.51
CA GLU A 146 9.42 10.38 -2.69
C GLU A 146 9.19 8.89 -2.32
N ILE A 147 10.19 8.03 -2.49
CA ILE A 147 10.00 6.60 -2.21
C ILE A 147 9.95 6.32 -0.71
N GLY A 148 8.94 5.55 -0.32
CA GLY A 148 8.87 4.93 1.00
C GLY A 148 9.66 3.63 1.05
N ALA A 149 9.39 2.70 0.12
CA ALA A 149 10.08 1.41 0.05
C ALA A 149 10.21 0.90 -1.38
N LEU A 150 11.33 0.23 -1.64
CA LEU A 150 11.59 -0.52 -2.87
C LEU A 150 11.32 -2.00 -2.63
N ILE A 151 10.38 -2.56 -3.39
CA ILE A 151 10.07 -3.99 -3.39
C ILE A 151 10.66 -4.62 -4.66
N TRP A 152 11.62 -5.51 -4.49
CA TRP A 152 12.22 -6.28 -5.58
C TRP A 152 11.68 -7.71 -5.62
N VAL A 153 11.01 -8.06 -6.72
CA VAL A 153 10.37 -9.36 -6.88
C VAL A 153 11.26 -10.30 -7.69
N ILE A 154 11.72 -11.38 -7.05
CA ILE A 154 12.49 -12.48 -7.62
C ILE A 154 11.57 -13.69 -7.82
N ASP A 155 11.60 -14.29 -9.00
CA ASP A 155 10.90 -15.55 -9.26
C ASP A 155 11.73 -16.72 -8.74
N ALA A 156 11.20 -17.50 -7.79
CA ALA A 156 11.88 -18.68 -7.23
C ALA A 156 11.86 -19.90 -8.16
N GLN A 157 11.00 -19.91 -9.18
CA GLN A 157 10.86 -21.01 -10.14
C GLN A 157 11.71 -20.83 -11.41
N ASP A 158 12.18 -19.61 -11.68
CA ASP A 158 13.01 -19.26 -12.84
C ASP A 158 14.47 -19.00 -12.41
N GLU A 159 15.34 -18.73 -13.38
CA GLU A 159 16.74 -18.39 -13.12
C GLU A 159 16.87 -17.02 -12.42
N TYR A 160 17.25 -17.04 -11.13
CA TYR A 160 17.33 -15.84 -10.28
C TYR A 160 18.71 -15.17 -10.26
N LEU A 161 19.74 -15.72 -10.91
CA LEU A 161 21.09 -15.14 -10.94
C LEU A 161 21.12 -13.73 -11.55
N ASP A 162 20.47 -13.53 -12.70
CA ASP A 162 20.36 -12.20 -13.33
C ASP A 162 19.52 -11.24 -12.45
N ALA A 163 18.51 -11.74 -11.73
CA ALA A 163 17.75 -10.93 -10.77
C ALA A 163 18.66 -10.38 -9.67
N ILE A 164 19.51 -11.24 -9.10
CA ILE A 164 20.41 -10.87 -8.01
C ILE A 164 21.43 -9.84 -8.50
N THR A 165 22.07 -10.08 -9.64
CA THR A 165 23.05 -9.13 -10.21
C THR A 165 22.42 -7.75 -10.45
N ARG A 166 21.20 -7.71 -11.02
CA ARG A 166 20.48 -6.45 -11.24
C ARG A 166 20.02 -5.80 -9.94
N LEU A 167 19.57 -6.59 -8.96
CA LEU A 167 19.22 -6.11 -7.63
C LEU A 167 20.42 -5.40 -7.00
N ASN A 168 21.58 -6.04 -6.98
CA ASN A 168 22.78 -5.48 -6.38
C ASN A 168 23.25 -4.22 -7.10
N THR A 169 23.21 -4.20 -8.44
CA THR A 169 23.47 -2.98 -9.21
C THR A 169 22.49 -1.85 -8.82
N THR A 170 21.23 -2.19 -8.60
CA THR A 170 20.19 -1.22 -8.21
C THR A 170 20.41 -0.71 -6.79
N ILE A 171 20.68 -1.60 -5.83
CA ILE A 171 21.00 -1.24 -4.45
C ILE A 171 22.22 -0.34 -4.41
N LEU A 172 23.30 -0.68 -5.13
CA LEU A 172 24.51 0.13 -5.17
C LEU A 172 24.19 1.54 -5.67
N ASN A 173 23.49 1.68 -6.79
CA ASN A 173 23.16 3.00 -7.33
C ASN A 173 22.22 3.80 -6.39
N LEU A 174 21.28 3.13 -5.73
CA LEU A 174 20.36 3.78 -4.80
C LEU A 174 21.00 4.18 -3.48
N GLN A 175 21.91 3.38 -2.93
CA GLN A 175 22.59 3.68 -1.67
C GLN A 175 23.45 4.95 -1.77
N HIS A 176 24.01 5.25 -2.95
CA HIS A 176 24.76 6.49 -3.16
C HIS A 176 23.87 7.74 -3.12
N SER A 177 22.64 7.66 -3.64
CA SER A 177 21.74 8.80 -3.78
C SER A 177 20.71 8.92 -2.64
N TYR A 178 20.26 7.80 -2.10
CA TYR A 178 19.15 7.68 -1.15
C TYR A 178 19.42 6.61 -0.07
N PRO A 179 20.22 6.92 0.97
CA PRO A 179 20.63 5.93 1.98
C PRO A 179 19.50 5.48 2.93
N ASN A 180 18.38 6.21 2.98
CA ASN A 180 17.27 5.94 3.90
C ASN A 180 16.14 5.09 3.27
N ILE A 181 16.30 4.59 2.04
CA ILE A 181 15.28 3.76 1.40
C ILE A 181 15.34 2.34 1.96
N ASN A 182 14.19 1.84 2.40
CA ASN A 182 14.03 0.43 2.77
C ASN A 182 13.99 -0.44 1.51
N VAL A 183 14.86 -1.45 1.44
CA VAL A 183 14.91 -2.40 0.33
C VAL A 183 14.38 -3.74 0.80
N GLU A 184 13.32 -4.20 0.14
CA GLU A 184 12.54 -5.37 0.52
C GLU A 184 12.52 -6.34 -0.67
N VAL A 185 12.98 -7.57 -0.46
CA VAL A 185 13.12 -8.59 -1.52
C VAL A 185 12.05 -9.66 -1.32
N PHE A 186 11.20 -9.82 -2.32
CA PHE A 186 10.17 -10.86 -2.36
C PHE A 186 10.69 -12.03 -3.20
N VAL A 187 10.95 -13.14 -2.52
CA VAL A 187 11.16 -14.45 -3.16
C VAL A 187 9.77 -15.00 -3.47
N HIS A 188 9.36 -14.88 -4.73
CA HIS A 188 8.00 -15.06 -5.19
C HIS A 188 7.80 -16.39 -5.91
N LYS A 189 6.54 -16.84 -6.04
CA LYS A 189 6.13 -18.12 -6.64
C LYS A 189 6.66 -19.37 -5.91
N VAL A 190 6.69 -19.30 -4.58
CA VAL A 190 7.12 -20.43 -3.73
C VAL A 190 6.09 -21.57 -3.64
N ASP A 191 4.91 -21.39 -4.23
CA ASP A 191 3.77 -22.33 -4.24
C ASP A 191 4.04 -23.64 -4.99
N GLY A 192 4.86 -23.59 -6.05
CA GLY A 192 5.20 -24.77 -6.85
C GLY A 192 6.36 -25.61 -6.30
N LEU A 193 6.95 -25.22 -5.17
CA LEU A 193 8.17 -25.80 -4.63
C LEU A 193 7.88 -26.67 -3.41
N SER A 194 8.68 -27.72 -3.18
CA SER A 194 8.63 -28.45 -1.90
C SER A 194 9.20 -27.58 -0.78
N GLU A 195 8.73 -27.78 0.46
CA GLU A 195 9.17 -26.98 1.63
C GLU A 195 10.70 -27.04 1.86
N ASP A 196 11.33 -28.19 1.60
CA ASP A 196 12.79 -28.34 1.65
C ASP A 196 13.47 -27.45 0.60
N TYR A 197 12.99 -27.51 -0.65
CA TYR A 197 13.55 -26.72 -1.75
C TYR A 197 13.31 -25.23 -1.58
N LYS A 198 12.15 -24.84 -1.03
CA LYS A 198 11.82 -23.45 -0.67
C LYS A 198 12.77 -22.91 0.40
N SER A 199 13.07 -23.71 1.42
CA SER A 199 14.02 -23.32 2.48
C SER A 199 15.45 -23.19 1.94
N ASP A 200 15.87 -24.11 1.07
CA ASP A 200 17.20 -24.09 0.47
C ASP A 200 17.38 -22.93 -0.52
N THR A 201 16.42 -22.72 -1.42
CA THR A 201 16.44 -21.58 -2.38
C THR A 201 16.41 -20.24 -1.65
N TYR A 202 15.60 -20.12 -0.60
CA TYR A 202 15.56 -18.90 0.20
C TYR A 202 16.89 -18.59 0.88
N ARG A 203 17.54 -19.61 1.48
CA ARG A 203 18.86 -19.45 2.10
C ARG A 203 19.93 -19.10 1.07
N ASP A 204 19.90 -19.75 -0.09
CA ASP A 204 20.86 -19.51 -1.17
C ASP A 204 20.70 -18.10 -1.76
N ILE A 205 19.47 -17.61 -1.98
CA ILE A 205 19.23 -16.23 -2.43
C ILE A 205 19.73 -15.21 -1.40
N ILE A 206 19.43 -15.41 -0.11
CA ILE A 206 19.91 -14.50 0.95
C ILE A 206 21.43 -14.46 0.96
N GLN A 207 22.07 -15.63 0.97
CA GLN A 207 23.51 -15.71 1.03
C GLN A 207 24.16 -15.03 -0.17
N ARG A 208 23.68 -15.29 -1.40
CA ARG A 208 24.25 -14.66 -2.61
C ARG A 208 24.07 -13.15 -2.63
N VAL A 209 22.89 -12.64 -2.26
CA VAL A 209 22.65 -11.20 -2.19
C VAL A 209 23.57 -10.56 -1.14
N GLN A 210 23.71 -11.18 0.03
CA GLN A 210 24.59 -10.68 1.10
C GLN A 210 26.07 -10.74 0.71
N ASP A 211 26.53 -11.83 0.11
CA ASP A 211 27.91 -12.02 -0.33
C ASP A 211 28.28 -10.96 -1.38
N GLU A 212 27.46 -10.77 -2.42
CA GLU A 212 27.71 -9.76 -3.47
C GLU A 212 27.66 -8.31 -2.92
N LEU A 213 26.79 -8.02 -1.95
CA LEU A 213 26.76 -6.71 -1.28
C LEU A 213 27.99 -6.51 -0.38
N SER A 214 28.45 -7.56 0.29
CA SER A 214 29.66 -7.53 1.11
C SER A 214 30.92 -7.32 0.27
N ASP A 215 31.00 -7.96 -0.91
CA ASP A 215 32.08 -7.77 -1.88
C ASP A 215 32.15 -6.33 -2.40
N ALA A 216 30.99 -5.67 -2.52
CA ALA A 216 30.89 -4.26 -2.87
C ALA A 216 31.16 -3.29 -1.70
N GLY A 217 31.46 -3.80 -0.51
CA GLY A 217 31.83 -3.02 0.68
C GLY A 217 30.66 -2.61 1.59
N TYR A 218 29.46 -3.17 1.39
CA TYR A 218 28.27 -2.90 2.21
C TYR A 218 27.96 -4.10 3.12
N GLU A 219 28.63 -4.19 4.27
CA GLU A 219 28.48 -5.32 5.20
C GLU A 219 27.14 -5.35 5.94
N ASN A 220 26.35 -4.26 5.95
CA ASN A 220 25.07 -4.18 6.67
C ASN A 220 24.01 -3.36 5.91
N ALA A 221 23.79 -3.66 4.63
CA ALA A 221 22.65 -3.07 3.92
C ALA A 221 21.33 -3.52 4.58
N PRO A 222 20.37 -2.61 4.86
CA PRO A 222 19.08 -2.96 5.46
C PRO A 222 18.16 -3.63 4.43
N VAL A 223 18.54 -4.82 3.97
CA VAL A 223 17.75 -5.65 3.04
C VAL A 223 16.95 -6.67 3.83
N SER A 224 15.64 -6.67 3.65
CA SER A 224 14.74 -7.65 4.24
C SER A 224 14.20 -8.59 3.19
N PHE A 225 14.03 -9.87 3.54
CA PHE A 225 13.62 -10.92 2.62
C PHE A 225 12.30 -11.53 3.08
N TYR A 226 11.43 -11.83 2.11
CA TYR A 226 10.15 -12.48 2.37
C TYR A 226 9.87 -13.56 1.34
N GLN A 227 9.32 -14.68 1.81
CA GLN A 227 8.77 -15.71 0.95
C GLN A 227 7.32 -15.36 0.66
N THR A 228 6.94 -15.29 -0.61
CA THR A 228 5.61 -14.83 -1.01
C THR A 228 5.00 -15.69 -2.10
N SER A 229 3.69 -15.88 -2.00
CA SER A 229 2.85 -16.54 -3.01
C SER A 229 1.57 -15.74 -3.17
N ILE A 230 1.03 -15.64 -4.38
CA ILE A 230 -0.30 -15.04 -4.61
C ILE A 230 -1.44 -16.00 -4.27
N TYR A 231 -1.16 -17.28 -4.10
CA TYR A 231 -2.16 -18.29 -3.74
C TYR A 231 -2.36 -18.41 -2.23
N ASP A 232 -1.38 -17.95 -1.45
CA ASP A 232 -1.40 -17.97 0.00
C ASP A 232 -1.46 -16.54 0.56
N HIS A 233 -1.77 -16.42 1.85
CA HIS A 233 -1.87 -15.12 2.52
C HIS A 233 -0.50 -14.49 2.85
N SER A 234 0.60 -15.20 2.58
CA SER A 234 1.99 -14.75 2.78
C SER A 234 2.33 -13.43 2.09
N ILE A 235 1.75 -13.17 0.91
CA ILE A 235 1.97 -11.90 0.20
C ILE A 235 1.44 -10.71 0.99
N PHE A 236 0.25 -10.83 1.58
CA PHE A 236 -0.35 -9.75 2.37
C PHE A 236 0.40 -9.54 3.69
N GLU A 237 0.90 -10.61 4.31
CA GLU A 237 1.76 -10.51 5.49
C GLU A 237 3.07 -9.77 5.16
N ALA A 238 3.71 -10.11 4.04
CA ALA A 238 4.92 -9.43 3.58
C ALA A 238 4.67 -7.95 3.33
N PHE A 239 3.59 -7.59 2.62
CA PHE A 239 3.19 -6.20 2.45
C PHE A 239 2.91 -5.50 3.77
N SER A 240 2.25 -6.15 4.71
CA SER A 240 1.98 -5.58 6.04
C SER A 240 3.27 -5.19 6.75
N LYS A 241 4.30 -6.04 6.72
CA LYS A 241 5.62 -5.72 7.28
C LYS A 241 6.32 -4.58 6.54
N VAL A 242 6.20 -4.52 5.21
CA VAL A 242 6.77 -3.41 4.41
C VAL A 242 6.07 -2.09 4.77
N ILE A 243 4.74 -2.09 4.81
CA ILE A 243 3.92 -0.93 5.16
C ILE A 243 4.20 -0.46 6.59
N GLN A 244 4.34 -1.38 7.54
CA GLN A 244 4.69 -1.05 8.92
C GLN A 244 5.97 -0.24 9.04
N LYS A 245 7.02 -0.62 8.30
CA LYS A 245 8.29 0.12 8.27
C LYS A 245 8.15 1.54 7.70
N LEU A 246 7.09 1.82 6.94
CA LEU A 246 6.81 3.16 6.42
C LEU A 246 6.12 4.06 7.44
N ILE A 247 5.49 3.50 8.48
CA ILE A 247 4.71 4.30 9.42
C ILE A 247 5.63 4.84 10.53
N PRO A 248 5.89 6.17 10.59
CA PRO A 248 6.83 6.72 11.57
C PRO A 248 6.33 6.60 13.02
N GLN A 249 5.01 6.46 13.22
CA GLN A 249 4.38 6.35 14.54
C GLN A 249 4.13 4.89 14.97
N LEU A 250 4.69 3.91 14.25
CA LEU A 250 4.52 2.49 14.56
C LEU A 250 4.84 2.13 16.03
N PRO A 251 5.96 2.61 16.65
CA PRO A 251 6.29 2.22 18.02
C PRO A 251 5.22 2.64 19.04
N THR A 252 4.54 3.77 18.79
CA THR A 252 3.44 4.24 19.63
C THR A 252 2.24 3.30 19.51
N LEU A 253 1.89 2.88 18.29
CA LEU A 253 0.79 1.93 18.05
C LEU A 253 1.07 0.56 18.66
N GLU A 254 2.29 0.04 18.50
CA GLU A 254 2.71 -1.21 19.13
C GLU A 254 2.63 -1.12 20.65
N SER A 255 3.08 -0.01 21.25
CA SER A 255 2.97 0.20 22.70
C SER A 255 1.51 0.24 23.17
N LEU A 256 0.62 0.86 22.41
CA LEU A 256 -0.82 0.91 22.74
C LEU A 256 -1.45 -0.49 22.64
N LEU A 257 -1.14 -1.25 21.58
CA LEU A 257 -1.60 -2.63 21.41
C LEU A 257 -1.05 -3.54 22.51
N ASN A 258 0.23 -3.41 22.88
CA ASN A 258 0.83 -4.18 23.97
C ASN A 258 0.15 -3.88 25.32
N SER A 259 -0.19 -2.62 25.59
CA SER A 259 -0.93 -2.23 26.80
C SER A 259 -2.33 -2.83 26.82
N LEU A 260 -3.02 -2.83 25.67
CA LEU A 260 -4.33 -3.46 25.52
C LEU A 260 -4.25 -4.97 25.74
N CYS A 261 -3.29 -5.65 25.08
CA CYS A 261 -3.09 -7.09 25.22
C CYS A 261 -2.78 -7.49 26.67
N SER A 262 -1.91 -6.74 27.34
CA SER A 262 -1.53 -7.00 28.74
C SER A 262 -2.71 -6.83 29.70
N THR A 263 -3.55 -5.82 29.48
CA THR A 263 -4.69 -5.51 30.37
C THR A 263 -5.85 -6.49 30.18
N CYS A 264 -6.17 -6.82 28.92
CA CYS A 264 -7.29 -7.68 28.55
C CYS A 264 -6.94 -9.17 28.51
N ARG A 265 -5.67 -9.55 28.69
CA ARG A 265 -5.16 -10.92 28.47
C ARG A 265 -5.49 -11.45 27.07
N ILE A 266 -5.30 -10.60 26.07
CA ILE A 266 -5.41 -10.99 24.67
C ILE A 266 -4.08 -11.66 24.28
N GLU A 267 -4.14 -12.79 23.57
CA GLU A 267 -2.94 -13.51 23.13
C GLU A 267 -2.27 -12.80 21.96
N LYS A 268 -3.08 -12.29 21.03
CA LYS A 268 -2.59 -11.59 19.83
C LYS A 268 -3.58 -10.52 19.39
N ALA A 269 -3.07 -9.36 18.96
CA ALA A 269 -3.90 -8.29 18.42
C ALA A 269 -3.34 -7.76 17.09
N TYR A 270 -4.25 -7.49 16.16
CA TYR A 270 -3.96 -6.96 14.84
C TYR A 270 -4.86 -5.77 14.55
N LEU A 271 -4.27 -4.70 14.05
CA LEU A 271 -4.98 -3.56 13.50
C LEU A 271 -4.97 -3.67 11.97
N PHE A 272 -6.10 -4.04 11.39
CA PHE A 272 -6.26 -4.28 9.96
C PHE A 272 -6.88 -3.10 9.23
N ASP A 273 -6.43 -2.88 7.99
CA ASP A 273 -7.23 -2.17 6.99
C ASP A 273 -8.22 -3.13 6.33
N VAL A 274 -9.51 -2.83 6.45
CA VAL A 274 -10.61 -3.70 5.98
C VAL A 274 -10.58 -3.87 4.45
N LEU A 275 -10.16 -2.84 3.71
CA LEU A 275 -10.16 -2.89 2.25
C LEU A 275 -8.99 -3.69 1.70
N SER A 276 -7.76 -3.39 2.13
CA SER A 276 -6.56 -4.05 1.60
C SER A 276 -6.19 -5.36 2.30
N LYS A 277 -6.84 -5.65 3.44
CA LYS A 277 -6.49 -6.76 4.36
C LYS A 277 -5.07 -6.66 4.93
N ILE A 278 -4.40 -5.52 4.77
CA ILE A 278 -3.05 -5.29 5.30
C ILE A 278 -3.18 -4.92 6.78
N TYR A 279 -2.39 -5.53 7.66
CA TYR A 279 -2.30 -5.05 9.05
C TYR A 279 -1.29 -3.90 9.14
N ILE A 280 -1.73 -2.83 9.79
CA ILE A 280 -0.96 -1.58 9.98
C ILE A 280 -0.11 -1.66 11.23
N ALA A 281 -0.60 -2.33 12.26
CA ALA A 281 0.12 -2.55 13.51
C ALA A 281 -0.28 -3.89 14.11
N THR A 282 0.65 -4.50 14.83
CA THR A 282 0.42 -5.70 15.63
C THR A 282 1.15 -5.56 16.95
N ASP A 283 0.76 -6.34 17.95
CA ASP A 283 1.50 -6.43 19.20
C ASP A 283 2.84 -7.16 19.01
N THR A 284 3.74 -7.00 19.98
CA THR A 284 5.11 -7.52 19.93
C THR A 284 5.25 -9.04 20.01
N SER A 285 4.16 -9.77 20.27
CA SER A 285 4.20 -11.24 20.22
C SER A 285 4.48 -11.73 18.78
N PRO A 286 5.11 -12.91 18.61
CA PRO A 286 5.44 -13.41 17.29
C PRO A 286 4.17 -13.57 16.44
N THR A 287 4.21 -13.08 15.20
CA THR A 287 3.13 -13.27 14.23
C THR A 287 3.24 -14.66 13.61
N ASP A 288 2.18 -15.44 13.73
CA ASP A 288 2.02 -16.71 13.01
C ASP A 288 1.18 -16.51 11.75
N ILE A 289 1.58 -17.19 10.66
CA ILE A 289 0.90 -17.12 9.36
C ILE A 289 -0.53 -17.65 9.49
N GLY A 290 -0.73 -18.75 10.23
CA GLY A 290 -2.06 -19.33 10.43
C GLY A 290 -3.00 -18.41 11.23
N SER A 291 -2.46 -17.63 12.17
CA SER A 291 -3.25 -16.63 12.90
C SER A 291 -3.71 -15.48 12.00
N TYR A 292 -2.83 -15.04 11.09
CA TYR A 292 -3.15 -14.01 10.11
C TYR A 292 -4.21 -14.49 9.10
N GLU A 293 -4.09 -15.72 8.60
CA GLU A 293 -5.07 -16.34 7.69
C GLU A 293 -6.48 -16.34 8.29
N ILE A 294 -6.62 -16.82 9.53
CA ILE A 294 -7.92 -16.85 10.21
C ILE A 294 -8.48 -15.43 10.39
N CYS A 295 -7.65 -14.45 10.73
CA CYS A 295 -8.10 -13.06 10.89
C CYS A 295 -8.53 -12.44 9.55
N SER A 296 -7.78 -12.71 8.46
CA SER A 296 -8.08 -12.23 7.12
C SER A 296 -9.42 -12.77 6.61
N ASP A 297 -9.64 -14.08 6.73
CA ASP A 297 -10.90 -14.72 6.32
C ASP A 297 -12.07 -14.24 7.19
N TYR A 298 -11.81 -13.95 8.46
CA TYR A 298 -12.83 -13.42 9.36
C TYR A 298 -13.31 -12.03 8.92
N ILE A 299 -12.42 -11.16 8.42
CA ILE A 299 -12.81 -9.85 7.87
C ILE A 299 -13.79 -10.03 6.71
N ASP A 300 -13.50 -10.93 5.77
CA ASP A 300 -14.40 -11.18 4.63
C ASP A 300 -15.77 -11.63 5.10
N VAL A 301 -15.84 -12.56 6.05
CA VAL A 301 -17.12 -13.03 6.59
C VAL A 301 -17.90 -11.88 7.22
N VAL A 302 -17.24 -11.03 8.00
CA VAL A 302 -17.91 -9.88 8.66
C VAL A 302 -18.36 -8.87 7.62
N VAL A 303 -17.55 -8.56 6.62
CA VAL A 303 -17.90 -7.63 5.54
C VAL A 303 -19.05 -8.17 4.71
N ASP A 304 -18.98 -9.42 4.25
CA ASP A 304 -20.04 -10.06 3.44
C ASP A 304 -21.38 -10.10 4.19
N VAL A 305 -21.36 -10.46 5.48
CA VAL A 305 -22.57 -10.45 6.33
C VAL A 305 -23.09 -9.03 6.53
N SER A 306 -22.19 -8.06 6.71
CA SER A 306 -22.55 -6.65 6.83
C SER A 306 -23.07 -6.05 5.51
N GLU A 307 -22.65 -6.54 4.35
CA GLU A 307 -23.19 -6.11 3.06
C GLU A 307 -24.61 -6.66 2.82
N ILE A 308 -24.90 -7.86 3.33
CA ILE A 308 -26.22 -8.49 3.18
C ILE A 308 -27.24 -7.92 4.18
N TYR A 309 -26.81 -7.72 5.43
CA TYR A 309 -27.69 -7.38 6.56
C TYR A 309 -27.41 -6.01 7.19
N GLY A 310 -26.36 -5.31 6.76
CA GLY A 310 -26.02 -3.99 7.29
C GLY A 310 -27.06 -2.96 6.91
N TRP A 311 -27.39 -2.12 7.88
CA TRP A 311 -28.18 -0.92 7.66
C TRP A 311 -27.26 0.26 7.33
N ASP A 312 -27.64 1.08 6.36
CA ASP A 312 -26.99 2.37 6.11
C ASP A 312 -27.09 3.22 7.38
N ARG A 313 -25.94 3.44 8.02
CA ARG A 313 -25.84 4.35 9.16
C ARG A 313 -26.12 5.76 8.66
N PRO A 314 -27.05 6.52 9.26
CA PRO A 314 -27.15 7.95 8.96
C PRO A 314 -25.84 8.62 9.36
N ASP A 315 -25.22 9.33 8.41
CA ASP A 315 -24.04 10.16 8.68
C ASP A 315 -24.31 11.04 9.93
N GLU A 316 -23.34 11.11 10.85
CA GLU A 316 -23.38 11.91 12.10
C GLU A 316 -23.67 13.43 11.91
N ASN A 317 -24.03 13.88 10.70
CA ASN A 317 -24.38 15.26 10.39
C ASN A 317 -25.86 15.47 9.98
N GLY A 318 -26.75 14.53 10.27
CA GLY A 318 -28.19 14.68 10.05
C GLY A 318 -28.97 14.88 11.34
N HIS A 319 -29.25 16.14 11.73
CA HIS A 319 -30.31 16.43 12.70
C HIS A 319 -31.66 15.94 12.14
N THR A 320 -32.22 14.87 12.69
CA THR A 320 -33.66 14.62 12.61
C THR A 320 -34.19 14.15 13.96
N ASP A 321 -34.99 15.03 14.52
CA ASP A 321 -35.91 14.91 15.64
C ASP A 321 -36.82 13.68 15.48
N GLY A 322 -36.92 12.83 16.50
CA GLY A 322 -37.85 11.70 16.51
C GLY A 322 -37.40 10.53 17.39
N ASP A 323 -37.98 10.45 18.58
CA ASP A 323 -37.86 9.37 19.57
C ASP A 323 -37.80 7.95 18.96
N ILE A 324 -36.68 7.25 19.14
CA ILE A 324 -36.58 5.85 19.58
C ILE A 324 -35.23 5.71 20.31
N ASP A 325 -35.32 5.39 21.59
CA ASP A 325 -34.24 5.15 22.54
C ASP A 325 -33.57 3.78 22.26
N GLU A 326 -32.91 3.62 21.11
CA GLU A 326 -31.94 2.55 20.90
C GLU A 326 -30.55 3.09 21.23
N THR A 327 -30.17 2.96 22.50
CA THR A 327 -28.77 3.10 22.96
C THR A 327 -27.89 2.15 22.16
N GLY A 328 -27.36 2.67 21.06
CA GLY A 328 -26.69 1.94 20.00
C GLY A 328 -25.35 1.35 20.38
N ASN A 329 -25.05 0.19 19.80
CA ASN A 329 -23.69 -0.07 19.36
C ASN A 329 -23.50 0.75 18.08
N ASN A 330 -22.95 1.97 18.21
CA ASN A 330 -22.59 2.81 17.07
C ASN A 330 -21.45 2.18 16.23
N ASP A 331 -20.71 1.23 16.80
CA ASP A 331 -19.62 0.50 16.16
C ASP A 331 -20.04 -0.94 15.80
N ALA A 332 -19.63 -1.42 14.61
CA ALA A 332 -19.80 -2.83 14.28
C ALA A 332 -18.86 -3.67 15.17
N GLU A 333 -19.46 -4.48 16.04
CA GLU A 333 -18.75 -5.44 16.87
C GLU A 333 -19.17 -6.85 16.46
N SER A 334 -18.18 -7.72 16.30
CA SER A 334 -18.40 -9.14 16.03
C SER A 334 -17.56 -9.97 16.99
N LEU A 335 -18.16 -11.01 17.54
CA LEU A 335 -17.50 -11.97 18.42
C LEU A 335 -17.84 -13.37 17.94
N ILE A 336 -16.81 -14.12 17.52
CA ILE A 336 -16.95 -15.52 17.11
C ILE A 336 -16.24 -16.42 18.13
N THR A 337 -16.91 -17.51 18.49
CA THR A 337 -16.34 -18.58 19.33
C THR A 337 -15.97 -19.76 18.44
N MET A 338 -14.71 -20.21 18.51
CA MET A 338 -14.23 -21.36 17.74
C MET A 338 -14.35 -22.64 18.59
N GLU A 339 -15.34 -23.50 18.32
CA GLU A 339 -15.61 -24.70 19.14
C GLU A 339 -14.61 -25.87 18.95
N ARG A 340 -13.76 -25.87 17.90
CA ARG A 340 -13.05 -27.10 17.45
C ARG A 340 -11.56 -27.23 17.81
N LYS A 341 -10.87 -26.23 18.38
CA LYS A 341 -9.40 -26.28 18.59
C LYS A 341 -8.88 -25.65 19.90
N GLY A 342 -9.66 -25.79 20.98
CA GLY A 342 -9.46 -24.99 22.20
C GLY A 342 -10.35 -23.77 22.10
N ASN A 343 -11.03 -23.39 23.19
CA ASN A 343 -12.03 -22.32 23.21
C ASN A 343 -11.39 -20.95 22.98
N ASN A 344 -10.87 -20.73 21.78
CA ASN A 344 -10.27 -19.47 21.36
C ASN A 344 -11.38 -18.60 20.79
N TYR A 345 -11.39 -17.35 21.21
CA TYR A 345 -12.36 -16.37 20.79
C TYR A 345 -11.71 -15.37 19.85
N LEU A 346 -12.39 -15.12 18.73
CA LEU A 346 -12.05 -14.06 17.79
C LEU A 346 -12.97 -12.88 18.07
N TYR A 347 -12.37 -11.78 18.49
CA TYR A 347 -13.07 -10.52 18.70
C TYR A 347 -12.68 -9.56 17.58
N LEU A 348 -13.66 -9.01 16.87
CA LEU A 348 -13.48 -7.96 15.88
C LEU A 348 -14.28 -6.73 16.31
N ARG A 349 -13.63 -5.58 16.29
CA ARG A 349 -14.28 -4.28 16.49
C ARG A 349 -13.83 -3.28 15.45
N GLU A 350 -14.80 -2.62 14.82
CA GLU A 350 -14.56 -1.48 13.93
C GLU A 350 -14.04 -0.29 14.75
N ILE A 351 -12.90 0.29 14.34
CA ILE A 351 -12.33 1.50 14.95
C ILE A 351 -12.71 2.72 14.11
N ASN A 352 -12.64 2.58 12.78
CA ASN A 352 -13.02 3.58 11.80
C ASN A 352 -13.47 2.86 10.52
N LYS A 353 -14.06 3.57 9.56
CA LYS A 353 -14.53 3.03 8.27
C LYS A 353 -13.49 2.18 7.52
N TYR A 354 -12.21 2.47 7.72
CA TYR A 354 -11.10 1.76 7.10
C TYR A 354 -10.39 0.79 8.05
N LEU A 355 -10.50 0.97 9.37
CA LEU A 355 -9.71 0.22 10.35
C LEU A 355 -10.57 -0.70 11.22
N ALA A 356 -10.16 -1.95 11.32
CA ALA A 356 -10.71 -2.92 12.25
C ALA A 356 -9.63 -3.46 13.19
N LEU A 357 -9.95 -3.57 14.47
CA LEU A 357 -9.14 -4.28 15.44
C LEU A 357 -9.63 -5.72 15.54
N ILE A 358 -8.71 -6.67 15.42
CA ILE A 358 -8.97 -8.09 15.60
C ILE A 358 -8.09 -8.61 16.73
N CYS A 359 -8.70 -9.31 17.68
CA CYS A 359 -8.04 -9.86 18.85
C CYS A 359 -8.30 -11.38 18.93
N LEU A 360 -7.22 -12.15 19.07
CA LEU A 360 -7.26 -13.57 19.40
C LEU A 360 -7.15 -13.71 20.91
N MET A 361 -8.18 -14.28 21.51
CA MET A 361 -8.28 -14.51 22.95
C MET A 361 -8.18 -15.99 23.28
N GLY A 362 -7.48 -16.30 24.37
CA GLY A 362 -7.34 -17.66 24.90
C GLY A 362 -8.53 -18.15 25.72
N GLU A 363 -8.36 -19.32 26.37
CA GLU A 363 -9.40 -20.12 27.02
C GLU A 363 -10.09 -19.48 28.26
N ASP A 364 -9.63 -18.32 28.73
CA ASP A 364 -10.23 -17.60 29.86
C ASP A 364 -11.59 -16.99 29.44
N SER A 365 -12.69 -17.51 29.98
CA SER A 365 -14.08 -17.15 29.62
C SER A 365 -14.31 -15.63 29.41
N PRO A 366 -14.41 -15.16 28.15
CA PRO A 366 -14.49 -13.73 27.84
C PRO A 366 -15.88 -13.15 28.03
N ALA A 367 -16.93 -13.97 28.13
CA ALA A 367 -18.31 -13.49 28.29
C ALA A 367 -18.51 -12.62 29.56
N GLU A 368 -17.82 -12.95 30.67
CA GLU A 368 -17.86 -12.13 31.89
C GLU A 368 -16.97 -10.89 31.81
N LYS A 369 -15.95 -10.90 30.94
CA LYS A 369 -14.98 -9.81 30.78
C LYS A 369 -15.23 -8.95 29.54
N LYS A 370 -16.26 -9.26 28.74
CA LYS A 370 -16.59 -8.54 27.50
C LYS A 370 -16.72 -7.03 27.76
N ALA A 371 -17.48 -6.66 28.79
CA ALA A 371 -17.67 -5.24 29.13
C ALA A 371 -16.35 -4.51 29.46
N LEU A 372 -15.38 -5.20 30.07
CA LEU A 372 -14.06 -4.63 30.34
C LEU A 372 -13.23 -4.48 29.06
N ILE A 373 -13.35 -5.46 28.15
CA ILE A 373 -12.67 -5.43 26.86
C ILE A 373 -13.23 -4.28 26.02
N ASP A 374 -14.56 -4.18 25.90
CA ASP A 374 -15.21 -3.12 25.13
C ASP A 374 -14.87 -1.73 25.69
N TYR A 375 -14.78 -1.58 27.02
CA TYR A 375 -14.32 -0.34 27.64
C TYR A 375 -12.86 -0.01 27.28
N ASN A 376 -11.95 -0.99 27.41
CA ASN A 376 -10.53 -0.79 27.10
C ASN A 376 -10.29 -0.55 25.60
N VAL A 377 -11.07 -1.19 24.73
CA VAL A 377 -11.03 -0.95 23.28
C VAL A 377 -11.58 0.43 22.93
N GLY A 378 -12.62 0.91 23.62
CA GLY A 378 -13.08 2.30 23.50
C GLY A 378 -11.98 3.31 23.88
N VAL A 379 -11.29 3.09 25.00
CA VAL A 379 -10.13 3.93 25.39
C VAL A 379 -9.01 3.85 24.35
N PHE A 380 -8.77 2.68 23.76
CA PHE A 380 -7.79 2.50 22.68
C PHE A 380 -8.20 3.28 21.42
N GLN A 381 -9.47 3.26 21.04
CA GLN A 381 -10.01 4.01 19.90
C GLN A 381 -9.83 5.52 20.10
N GLU A 382 -10.12 6.03 21.29
CA GLU A 382 -9.88 7.44 21.65
C GLU A 382 -8.39 7.80 21.58
N ALA A 383 -7.50 6.92 22.06
CA ALA A 383 -6.06 7.12 21.97
C ALA A 383 -5.57 7.13 20.51
N LEU A 384 -6.10 6.25 19.67
CA LEU A 384 -5.74 6.17 18.25
C LEU A 384 -6.17 7.43 17.50
N ALA A 385 -7.34 7.99 17.83
CA ALA A 385 -7.80 9.27 17.30
C ALA A 385 -6.90 10.46 17.68
N GLN A 386 -6.20 10.39 18.81
CA GLN A 386 -5.23 11.41 19.22
C GLN A 386 -3.87 11.25 18.51
N VAL A 387 -3.46 10.02 18.21
CA VAL A 387 -2.20 9.72 17.51
C VAL A 387 -2.27 10.15 16.04
N PHE A 388 -3.43 10.00 15.40
CA PHE A 388 -3.70 10.46 14.04
C PHE A 388 -4.67 11.65 14.04
N PRO A 389 -4.21 12.87 14.40
CA PRO A 389 -5.05 14.05 14.32
C PRO A 389 -5.46 14.30 12.85
N ARG A 390 -6.75 14.61 12.68
CA ARG A 390 -7.41 14.93 11.41
C ARG A 390 -6.66 15.99 10.58
#